data_AF-A0A7S1W266-F1
#
_entry.id   AF-A0A7S1W266-F1
#
_cell.length_a   1.000
_cell.length_b   1.000
_cell.length_c   1.000
_cell.angle_alpha   90.00
_cell.angle_beta   90.00
_cell.angle_gamma   90.00
#
_symmetry.space_group_name_H-M   'P 1'
#
loop_
_entity.id
_entity.type
_entity.pdbx_description
1 polymer ?
#
loop_
_entity_poly.entity_id
_entity_poly.type
_entity_poly.pdbx_seq_one_letter_code
_entity_poly.pdbx_strand_id
1 'polypeptide(L)'
;MSFLSKGVDKIYTAAERRVAVMEGPLALHVANHHRTGADLTHDVTREFTKNWSALWPYRRARFWREVDHFRAGGMTSIATLSMVDTIGLVRMGTRILACYMAGVMVVRGSVLPLMAPDSPLRPGLDFVNPNDL
;
A
#
# COMPACT_ATOMS: atom_id res chain seq x y z
N MET A 1 27.89 13.42 2.36
CA MET A 1 27.48 12.00 2.45
C MET A 1 27.26 11.46 3.89
N SER A 2 27.68 12.15 4.96
CA SER A 2 27.57 11.64 6.35
C SER A 2 26.19 11.76 7.02
N PHE A 3 25.35 12.73 6.62
CA PHE A 3 24.06 12.99 7.28
C PHE A 3 22.97 11.96 6.94
N LEU A 4 22.96 11.43 5.71
CA LEU A 4 21.97 10.44 5.27
C LEU A 4 22.17 9.08 5.95
N SER A 5 23.42 8.64 6.16
CA SER A 5 23.73 7.39 6.87
C SER A 5 23.26 7.43 8.33
N LYS A 6 23.55 8.52 9.06
CA LYS A 6 23.10 8.69 10.46
C LYS A 6 21.58 8.70 10.63
N GLY A 7 20.85 9.17 9.61
CA GLY A 7 19.37 9.14 9.60
C GLY A 7 18.82 7.74 9.38
N VAL A 8 19.41 6.99 8.45
CA VAL A 8 19.03 5.60 8.14
C VAL A 8 19.31 4.68 9.33
N ASP A 9 20.46 4.82 10.00
CA ASP A 9 20.80 4.01 11.17
C ASP A 9 19.81 4.20 12.32
N LYS A 10 19.38 5.44 12.58
CA LYS A 10 18.35 5.73 13.60
C LYS A 10 17.00 5.09 13.27
N ILE A 11 16.62 5.08 11.99
CA ILE A 11 15.38 4.43 11.54
C ILE A 11 15.50 2.91 11.71
N TYR A 12 16.65 2.33 11.36
CA TYR A 12 16.93 0.91 11.52
C TYR A 12 16.84 0.48 12.99
N THR A 13 17.53 1.18 13.89
CA THR A 13 17.50 0.88 15.34
C THR A 13 16.09 1.06 15.94
N ALA A 14 15.31 2.04 15.46
CA ALA A 14 13.93 2.23 15.90
C ALA A 14 13.00 1.12 15.41
N ALA A 15 13.20 0.62 14.18
CA ALA A 15 12.46 -0.51 13.65
C ALA A 15 12.80 -1.81 14.40
N GLU A 16 14.09 -2.06 14.64
CA GLU A 16 14.59 -3.21 15.39
C GLU A 16 14.02 -3.26 16.82
N ARG A 17 13.96 -2.12 17.51
CA ARG A 17 13.30 -2.04 18.83
C ARG A 17 11.81 -2.38 18.77
N ARG A 18 11.11 -1.96 17.72
CA ARG A 18 9.67 -2.27 17.56
C ARG A 18 9.45 -3.75 17.25
N VAL A 19 10.35 -4.35 16.46
CA VAL A 19 10.34 -5.78 16.17
C VAL A 19 10.62 -6.58 17.44
N ALA A 20 11.65 -6.23 18.21
CA ALA A 20 12.00 -6.90 19.47
C ALA A 20 10.85 -6.85 20.50
N VAL A 21 10.10 -5.74 20.56
CA VAL A 21 8.91 -5.63 21.43
C VAL A 21 7.76 -6.54 20.96
N MET A 22 7.65 -6.79 19.65
CA MET A 22 6.59 -7.61 19.06
C MET A 22 6.90 -9.11 19.09
N GLU A 23 8.17 -9.51 19.08
CA GLU A 23 8.60 -10.92 19.06
C GLU A 23 8.16 -11.68 20.32
N GLY A 24 8.25 -11.08 21.51
CA GLY A 24 7.83 -11.72 22.76
C GLY A 24 6.32 -12.05 22.82
N PRO A 25 5.43 -11.07 22.61
CA PRO A 25 3.99 -11.29 22.55
C PRO A 25 3.57 -12.26 21.43
N LEU A 26 4.22 -12.18 20.27
CA LEU A 26 3.94 -13.06 19.14
C LEU A 26 4.33 -14.52 19.45
N ALA A 27 5.50 -14.74 20.03
CA ALA A 27 5.96 -16.07 20.44
C ALA A 27 5.03 -16.70 21.51
N LEU A 28 4.57 -15.90 22.48
CA LEU A 28 3.57 -16.32 23.47
C LEU A 28 2.23 -16.69 22.83
N HIS A 29 1.78 -15.90 21.86
CA HIS A 29 0.54 -16.15 21.14
C HIS A 29 0.62 -17.44 20.31
N VAL A 30 1.72 -17.66 19.59
CA VAL A 30 2.01 -18.89 18.84
C VAL A 30 2.04 -20.11 19.77
N ALA A 31 2.73 -20.03 20.91
CA ALA A 31 2.82 -21.12 21.88
C ALA A 31 1.45 -21.49 22.49
N ASN A 32 0.60 -20.49 22.77
CA ASN A 32 -0.76 -20.72 23.27
C ASN A 32 -1.66 -21.41 22.25
N HIS A 33 -1.54 -21.06 20.96
CA HIS A 33 -2.28 -21.71 19.88
C HIS A 33 -1.78 -23.15 19.63
N HIS A 34 -0.47 -23.39 19.68
CA HIS A 34 0.09 -24.74 19.62
C HIS A 34 -0.42 -25.64 20.77
N ARG A 35 -0.56 -25.08 21.98
CA ARG A 35 -1.06 -25.83 23.15
C ARG A 35 -2.55 -26.15 23.08
N THR A 36 -3.34 -25.34 22.38
CA THR A 36 -4.80 -25.52 22.24
C THR A 36 -5.18 -26.33 21.00
N GLY A 37 -4.23 -26.57 20.08
CA GLY A 37 -4.47 -27.29 18.82
C GLY A 37 -5.28 -26.48 17.80
N ALA A 38 -5.48 -25.18 18.04
CA ALA A 38 -6.24 -24.29 17.15
C ALA A 38 -5.35 -23.75 16.03
N ASP A 39 -5.92 -23.57 14.83
CA ASP A 39 -5.21 -22.98 13.69
C ASP A 39 -5.01 -21.47 13.91
N LEU A 40 -3.79 -21.11 14.28
CA LEU A 40 -3.36 -19.74 14.47
C LEU A 40 -3.61 -18.86 13.23
N THR A 41 -3.38 -19.39 12.02
CA THR A 41 -3.44 -18.60 10.79
C THR A 41 -4.88 -18.19 10.50
N HIS A 42 -5.81 -19.11 10.69
CA HIS A 42 -7.23 -18.86 10.56
C HIS A 42 -7.71 -17.80 11.55
N ASP A 43 -7.34 -17.93 12.83
CA ASP A 43 -7.82 -17.02 13.88
C ASP A 43 -7.26 -15.61 13.74
N VAL A 44 -5.97 -15.48 13.43
CA VAL A 44 -5.33 -14.18 13.17
C VAL A 44 -5.93 -13.52 11.92
N THR A 45 -6.19 -14.29 10.86
CA THR A 45 -6.82 -13.77 9.64
C THR A 45 -8.24 -13.29 9.91
N ARG A 46 -9.00 -14.05 10.71
CA ARG A 46 -10.35 -13.68 11.14
C ARG A 46 -10.35 -12.40 11.96
N GLU A 47 -9.44 -12.28 12.93
CA GLU A 47 -9.30 -11.08 13.76
C GLU A 47 -8.91 -9.87 12.90
N PHE A 48 -7.91 -10.03 12.03
CA PHE A 48 -7.48 -9.00 11.09
C PHE A 48 -8.66 -8.53 10.24
N THR A 49 -9.43 -9.45 9.65
CA THR A 49 -10.58 -9.12 8.79
C THR A 49 -11.68 -8.39 9.56
N LYS A 50 -11.97 -8.82 10.78
CA LYS A 50 -12.94 -8.16 11.68
C LYS A 50 -12.49 -6.74 12.02
N ASN A 51 -11.24 -6.56 12.41
CA ASN A 51 -10.70 -5.25 12.77
C ASN A 51 -10.60 -4.34 11.54
N TRP A 52 -10.20 -4.88 10.40
CA TRP A 52 -10.13 -4.16 9.13
C TRP A 52 -11.50 -3.65 8.67
N SER A 53 -12.53 -4.49 8.75
CA SER A 53 -13.91 -4.11 8.39
C SER A 53 -14.54 -3.13 9.39
N ALA A 54 -14.26 -3.28 10.69
CA ALA A 54 -14.71 -2.35 11.73
C ALA A 54 -14.16 -0.93 11.55
N LEU A 55 -12.99 -0.78 10.91
CA LEU A 55 -12.39 0.52 10.60
C LEU A 55 -13.01 1.19 9.37
N TRP A 56 -13.88 0.51 8.61
CA TRP A 56 -14.45 1.05 7.37
C TRP A 56 -15.23 2.36 7.56
N PRO A 57 -16.11 2.51 8.57
CA PRO A 57 -16.82 3.76 8.80
C PRO A 57 -15.88 4.93 9.11
N TYR A 58 -14.86 4.68 9.95
CA TYR A 58 -13.84 5.67 10.26
C TYR A 58 -13.05 6.11 9.02
N ARG A 59 -12.61 5.14 8.19
CA ARG A 59 -11.87 5.43 6.95
C ARG A 59 -12.70 6.27 5.99
N ARG A 60 -13.99 5.95 5.82
CA ARG A 60 -14.92 6.75 5.02
C ARG A 60 -15.09 8.17 5.56
N ALA A 61 -15.35 8.31 6.87
CA ALA A 61 -15.53 9.61 7.49
C ALA A 61 -14.25 10.46 7.44
N ARG A 62 -13.08 9.84 7.54
CA ARG A 62 -11.80 10.51 7.37
C ARG A 62 -11.58 10.96 5.93
N PHE A 63 -11.87 10.10 4.95
CA PHE A 63 -11.75 10.45 3.54
C PHE A 63 -12.58 11.68 3.17
N TRP A 64 -13.85 11.72 3.56
CA TRP A 64 -14.69 12.89 3.27
C TRP A 64 -14.23 14.16 3.98
N ARG A 65 -13.77 14.06 5.24
CA ARG A 65 -13.15 15.20 5.94
C ARG A 65 -11.91 15.73 5.22
N GLU A 66 -11.07 14.84 4.72
CA GLU A 66 -9.90 15.22 3.93
C GLU A 66 -10.34 15.91 2.62
N VAL A 67 -11.31 15.35 1.90
CA VAL A 67 -11.89 15.96 0.68
C VAL A 67 -12.48 17.35 0.94
N ASP A 68 -13.23 17.52 2.02
CA ASP A 68 -13.82 18.80 2.39
C ASP A 68 -12.74 19.83 2.76
N HIS A 69 -11.68 19.39 3.44
CA HIS A 69 -10.51 20.22 3.72
C HIS A 69 -9.81 20.69 2.44
N PHE A 70 -9.66 19.81 1.44
CA PHE A 70 -9.14 20.19 0.12
C PHE A 70 -10.06 21.19 -0.60
N ARG A 71 -11.38 20.95 -0.60
CA ARG A 71 -12.37 21.80 -1.26
C ARG A 71 -12.48 23.20 -0.65
N ALA A 72 -12.38 23.30 0.67
CA ALA A 72 -12.44 24.57 1.40
C ALA A 72 -11.16 25.41 1.26
N GLY A 73 -10.19 24.98 0.46
CA GLY A 73 -8.92 25.70 0.29
C GLY A 73 -7.96 25.50 1.47
N GLY A 74 -8.08 24.41 2.25
CA GLY A 74 -7.11 24.12 3.32
C GLY A 74 -5.66 23.98 2.82
N MET A 75 -5.48 23.66 1.54
CA MET A 75 -4.22 23.78 0.80
C MET A 75 -4.19 25.07 -0.03
N THR A 76 -4.29 26.24 0.58
CA THR A 76 -4.26 27.53 -0.13
C THR A 76 -2.86 27.96 -0.59
N SER A 77 -1.77 27.32 -0.15
CA SER A 77 -0.44 27.69 -0.62
C SER A 77 0.58 26.54 -0.57
N ILE A 78 1.24 26.28 -1.70
CA ILE A 78 2.42 25.39 -1.79
C ILE A 78 3.55 25.90 -0.88
N ALA A 79 3.58 27.21 -0.58
CA ALA A 79 4.60 27.83 0.25
C ALA A 79 4.45 27.54 1.76
N THR A 80 3.29 27.05 2.22
CA THR A 80 3.04 26.73 3.64
C THR A 80 3.02 25.22 3.93
N LEU A 81 3.38 24.38 2.95
CA LEU A 81 3.39 22.93 3.11
C LEU A 81 4.54 22.49 4.02
N SER A 82 4.20 21.80 5.12
CA SER A 82 5.19 21.11 5.94
C SER A 82 5.77 19.91 5.17
N MET A 83 7.01 19.52 5.49
CA MET A 83 7.65 18.33 4.91
C MET A 83 6.81 17.05 5.13
N VAL A 84 6.10 16.96 6.26
CA VAL A 84 5.20 15.84 6.57
C VAL A 84 4.02 15.80 5.60
N ASP A 85 3.43 16.94 5.31
CA ASP A 85 2.28 17.07 4.41
C ASP A 85 2.69 16.75 2.97
N THR A 86 3.87 17.21 2.55
CA THR A 86 4.45 16.89 1.24
C THR A 86 4.65 15.39 1.06
N ILE A 87 5.23 14.69 2.05
CA ILE A 87 5.39 13.23 2.00
C ILE A 87 4.03 12.54 1.94
N GLY A 88 3.05 13.02 2.70
CA GLY A 88 1.67 12.53 2.66
C GLY A 88 1.04 12.67 1.28
N LEU A 89 1.17 13.85 0.67
CA LEU A 89 0.63 14.17 -0.65
C LEU A 89 1.29 13.32 -1.75
N VAL A 90 2.63 13.19 -1.71
CA VAL A 90 3.35 12.34 -2.67
C VAL A 90 2.89 10.89 -2.57
N ARG A 91 2.79 10.34 -1.35
CA ARG A 91 2.28 8.97 -1.14
C ARG A 91 0.84 8.79 -1.65
N MET A 92 -0.01 9.80 -1.45
CA MET A 92 -1.37 9.79 -1.97
C MET A 92 -1.38 9.82 -3.50
N GLY A 93 -0.61 10.74 -4.10
CA GLY A 93 -0.48 10.85 -5.56
C GLY A 93 0.04 9.58 -6.20
N THR A 94 1.08 8.95 -5.63
CA THR A 94 1.59 7.66 -6.12
C THR A 94 0.54 6.57 -6.07
N ARG A 95 -0.28 6.49 -5.01
CA ARG A 95 -1.36 5.50 -4.90
C ARG A 95 -2.47 5.74 -5.92
N ILE A 96 -2.88 7.00 -6.12
CA ILE A 96 -3.89 7.36 -7.12
C ILE A 96 -3.40 6.98 -8.52
N LEU A 97 -2.15 7.31 -8.85
CA LEU A 97 -1.55 6.93 -10.14
C LEU A 97 -1.49 5.41 -10.32
N ALA A 98 -1.11 4.68 -9.28
CA ALA A 98 -1.09 3.21 -9.33
C ALA A 98 -2.50 2.63 -9.56
N CYS A 99 -3.52 3.13 -8.85
CA CYS A 99 -4.91 2.75 -9.06
C CYS A 99 -5.41 3.09 -10.47
N TYR A 100 -5.04 4.25 -11.00
CA TYR A 100 -5.34 4.65 -12.37
C TYR A 100 -4.74 3.68 -13.38
N MET A 101 -3.45 3.37 -13.27
CA MET A 101 -2.77 2.42 -14.16
C MET A 101 -3.40 1.02 -14.10
N ALA A 102 -3.69 0.52 -12.89
CA ALA A 102 -4.39 -0.75 -12.70
C ALA A 102 -5.79 -0.73 -13.35
N GLY A 103 -6.53 0.36 -13.19
CA GLY A 103 -7.83 0.56 -13.83
C GLY A 103 -7.75 0.53 -15.37
N VAL A 104 -6.76 1.23 -15.95
CA VAL A 104 -6.52 1.19 -17.40
C VAL A 104 -6.19 -0.22 -17.89
N MET A 105 -5.38 -0.98 -17.15
CA MET A 105 -5.07 -2.37 -17.49
C MET A 105 -6.31 -3.27 -17.47
N VAL A 106 -7.17 -3.11 -16.45
CA VAL A 106 -8.42 -3.88 -16.32
C VAL A 106 -9.39 -3.55 -17.46
N VAL A 107 -9.63 -2.27 -17.73
CA VAL A 107 -10.54 -1.83 -18.80
C VAL A 107 -10.04 -2.27 -20.17
N ARG A 108 -8.72 -2.23 -20.38
CA ARG A 108 -8.10 -2.71 -21.62
C ARG A 108 -8.07 -4.24 -21.73
N GLY A 109 -8.18 -4.97 -20.61
CA GLY A 109 -7.99 -6.42 -20.55
C GLY A 109 -6.56 -6.86 -20.84
N SER A 110 -5.57 -5.97 -20.74
CA SER A 110 -4.16 -6.27 -21.02
C SER A 110 -3.23 -5.46 -20.12
N VAL A 111 -2.17 -6.11 -19.64
CA VAL A 111 -1.10 -5.47 -18.87
C VAL A 111 -0.16 -4.67 -19.79
N LEU A 112 -0.04 -5.07 -21.06
CA LEU A 112 0.89 -4.47 -22.02
C LEU A 112 0.35 -3.17 -22.62
N PRO A 113 1.18 -2.11 -22.74
CA PRO A 113 0.78 -0.86 -23.39
C PRO A 113 0.24 -1.09 -24.81
N LEU A 114 -0.65 -0.21 -25.27
CA LEU A 114 -1.12 -0.25 -26.66
C LEU A 114 0.08 -0.05 -27.58
N MET A 115 0.40 -1.06 -28.38
CA MET A 115 1.47 -0.97 -29.37
C MET A 115 1.02 -0.11 -30.55
N ALA A 116 1.91 0.73 -31.05
CA ALA A 116 1.70 1.40 -32.33
C ALA A 116 1.53 0.34 -33.45
N PRO A 117 0.69 0.59 -34.47
CA PRO A 117 0.44 -0.36 -35.57
C PRO A 117 1.74 -0.79 -36.29
N ASP A 118 2.74 0.09 -36.26
CA ASP A 118 4.01 -0.03 -36.98
C ASP A 118 5.17 -0.46 -36.05
N SER A 119 4.86 -0.93 -34.84
CA SER A 119 5.88 -1.34 -33.88
C SER A 119 6.61 -2.60 -34.34
N PRO A 120 7.96 -2.62 -34.30
CA PRO A 120 8.76 -3.81 -34.66
C PRO A 120 8.56 -4.99 -33.70
N LEU A 121 7.86 -4.80 -32.58
CA LEU A 121 7.51 -5.84 -31.62
C LEU A 121 6.19 -6.56 -31.95
N ARG A 122 5.43 -6.06 -32.93
CA ARG A 122 4.16 -6.65 -33.37
C ARG A 122 4.27 -8.12 -33.83
N PRO A 123 5.28 -8.53 -34.64
CA PRO A 123 5.41 -9.93 -35.07
C PRO A 123 5.69 -10.92 -33.93
N GLY A 124 6.19 -10.44 -32.79
CA GLY A 124 6.47 -11.27 -31.61
C GLY A 124 5.23 -11.61 -30.78
N LEU A 125 4.11 -10.89 -30.97
CA LEU A 125 2.84 -11.18 -30.30
C LEU A 125 1.99 -12.21 -31.05
N ASP A 126 2.22 -12.43 -32.35
CA ASP A 126 1.52 -13.47 -33.13
C ASP A 126 1.84 -14.89 -32.62
N PHE A 127 2.93 -15.06 -31.85
CA PHE A 127 3.33 -16.34 -31.25
C PHE A 127 2.87 -16.53 -29.79
N VAL A 128 2.16 -15.56 -29.21
CA VAL A 128 1.67 -15.65 -27.82
C VAL A 128 0.22 -15.19 -27.75
N ASN A 129 -0.69 -16.07 -28.16
CA ASN A 129 -2.02 -16.16 -27.56
C ASN A 129 -2.20 -17.53 -26.87
N PRO A 130 -1.85 -17.65 -25.57
CA PRO A 130 -2.12 -18.84 -24.78
C PRO A 130 -3.54 -18.88 -24.18
N ASN A 131 -4.47 -17.98 -24.56
CA ASN A 131 -5.89 -18.07 -24.20
C ASN A 131 -6.71 -19.01 -25.12
N ASP A 132 -6.05 -19.85 -25.93
CA ASP A 132 -6.64 -21.03 -26.57
C ASP A 132 -6.45 -22.32 -25.73
N LEU A 133 -6.37 -22.19 -24.39
CA LEU A 133 -6.53 -23.26 -23.40
C LEU A 133 -7.53 -22.86 -22.31
#